data_AF-A0A8H7F2W6-F1
#
_entry.id   AF-A0A8H7F2W6-F1
#
_cell.length_a   1.000
_cell.length_b   1.000
_cell.length_c   1.000
_cell.angle_alpha   90.00
_cell.angle_beta   90.00
_cell.angle_gamma   90.00
#
_symmetry.space_group_name_H-M   'P 1'
#
loop_
_entity.id
_entity.type
_entity.pdbx_description
1 polymer ?
#
loop_
_entity_poly.entity_id
_entity_poly.type
_entity_poly.pdbx_seq_one_letter_code
_entity_poly.pdbx_strand_id
1 'polypeptide(L)'
;MLPYSFEDRTGSTTNSDFDDIYDRMFFHVMRQPGRSTTYIYEMPIRASHHRSLLPLNREPSVILEFLPDESLGNVTFMGKGHFTATTIPMARYLRKTSLFGTSLTRKFVGSDGREYKWSHQSGEGQQWTCATPENYLVAHYDLKPPNVKTLDVTGNTLTIYEPFAHLALELMASFIIMRHVAEHHL
;
A
#
# COMPACT_ATOMS: atom_id res chain seq x y z
N MET A 1 -20.97 9.11 -3.69
CA MET A 1 -20.38 8.57 -2.44
C MET A 1 -18.98 9.17 -2.25
N LEU A 2 -18.36 9.01 -1.06
CA LEU A 2 -17.08 9.64 -0.71
C LEU A 2 -15.90 8.66 -0.89
N PRO A 3 -14.70 9.14 -1.32
CA PRO A 3 -13.51 8.31 -1.45
C PRO A 3 -13.06 7.75 -0.09
N TYR A 4 -12.27 6.67 -0.11
CA TYR A 4 -11.59 6.15 1.08
C TYR A 4 -10.31 6.94 1.30
N SER A 5 -10.18 7.59 2.44
CA SER A 5 -9.03 8.44 2.77
C SER A 5 -8.36 7.87 4.00
N PHE A 6 -7.29 7.11 3.78
CA PHE A 6 -6.53 6.44 4.82
C PHE A 6 -5.42 7.34 5.33
N GLU A 7 -5.50 7.72 6.60
CA GLU A 7 -4.45 8.45 7.29
C GLU A 7 -3.28 7.50 7.62
N ASP A 8 -2.10 7.78 7.07
CA ASP A 8 -0.85 7.06 7.40
C ASP A 8 -0.31 7.61 8.73
N ARG A 9 -0.37 6.81 9.79
CA ARG A 9 -0.08 7.28 11.14
C ARG A 9 1.38 7.61 11.38
N THR A 10 2.31 6.86 10.80
CA THR A 10 3.75 6.98 11.06
C THR A 10 4.56 7.47 9.87
N GLY A 11 4.02 7.36 8.66
CA GLY A 11 4.75 7.64 7.42
C GLY A 11 5.82 6.60 7.13
N SER A 12 5.93 5.52 7.90
CA SER A 12 6.93 4.46 7.71
C SER A 12 6.46 3.45 6.66
N THR A 13 7.36 3.06 5.76
CA THR A 13 7.11 1.99 4.76
C THR A 13 6.93 0.63 5.42
N THR A 14 7.49 0.42 6.61
CA THR A 14 7.62 -0.91 7.22
C THR A 14 6.74 -1.11 8.44
N ASN A 15 6.27 -0.03 9.08
CA ASN A 15 5.40 -0.13 10.25
C ASN A 15 4.47 1.09 10.37
N SER A 16 3.26 0.96 9.87
CA SER A 16 2.25 2.02 9.97
C SER A 16 0.83 1.46 9.97
N ASP A 17 -0.07 2.22 10.59
CA ASP A 17 -1.50 2.02 10.47
C ASP A 17 -2.06 2.98 9.43
N PHE A 18 -3.04 2.50 8.66
CA PHE A 18 -3.77 3.25 7.66
C PHE A 18 -5.25 3.23 8.04
N ASP A 19 -5.73 4.31 8.63
CA ASP A 19 -7.09 4.42 9.15
C ASP A 19 -7.96 5.27 8.22
N ASP A 20 -9.07 4.74 7.68
CA ASP A 20 -10.02 5.56 6.92
C ASP A 20 -10.65 6.63 7.83
N ILE A 21 -10.65 7.89 7.39
CA ILE A 21 -11.17 9.01 8.20
C ILE A 21 -12.66 8.87 8.54
N TYR A 22 -13.41 8.06 7.77
CA TYR A 22 -14.83 7.76 7.98
C TYR A 22 -15.07 6.40 8.66
N ASP A 23 -14.03 5.77 9.21
CA ASP A 23 -14.10 4.50 9.96
C ASP A 23 -14.67 3.32 9.17
N ARG A 24 -14.49 3.29 7.84
CA ARG A 24 -15.01 2.20 6.99
C ARG A 24 -14.05 1.04 6.78
N MET A 25 -12.74 1.30 6.86
CA MET A 25 -11.71 0.31 6.58
C MET A 25 -10.40 0.71 7.25
N PHE A 26 -9.66 -0.29 7.73
CA PHE A 26 -8.42 -0.09 8.48
C PHE A 26 -7.37 -1.11 8.03
N PHE A 27 -6.13 -0.67 7.86
CA PHE A 27 -5.01 -1.57 7.59
C PHE A 27 -3.88 -1.37 8.61
N HIS A 28 -3.22 -2.47 8.94
CA HIS A 28 -1.97 -2.45 9.71
C HIS A 28 -0.86 -3.06 8.87
N VAL A 29 0.21 -2.29 8.62
CA VAL A 29 1.41 -2.72 7.91
C VAL A 29 2.51 -2.93 8.94
N MET A 30 3.12 -4.10 8.95
CA MET A 30 4.15 -4.46 9.93
C MET A 30 5.25 -5.32 9.32
N ARG A 31 6.50 -4.91 9.54
CA ARG A 31 7.71 -5.70 9.34
C ARG A 31 8.40 -5.87 10.69
N GLN A 32 8.75 -7.10 11.05
CA GLN A 32 9.52 -7.36 12.26
C GLN A 32 10.97 -6.85 12.10
N PRO A 33 11.58 -6.29 13.15
CA PRO A 33 12.98 -5.87 13.10
C PRO A 33 13.91 -7.01 12.65
N GLY A 34 14.84 -6.71 11.74
CA GLY A 34 15.79 -7.68 11.20
C GLY A 34 15.19 -8.71 10.24
N ARG A 35 13.94 -8.54 9.81
CA ARG A 35 13.29 -9.35 8.77
C ARG A 35 13.04 -8.49 7.53
N SER A 36 13.05 -9.13 6.36
CA SER A 36 12.68 -8.52 5.08
C SER A 36 11.20 -8.72 4.73
N THR A 37 10.43 -9.45 5.53
CA THR A 37 9.01 -9.74 5.25
C THR A 37 8.11 -8.67 5.87
N THR A 38 7.31 -8.01 5.04
CA THR A 38 6.26 -7.09 5.47
C THR A 38 4.89 -7.78 5.42
N TYR A 39 4.11 -7.65 6.47
CA TYR A 39 2.75 -8.16 6.58
C TYR A 39 1.75 -7.00 6.49
N ILE A 40 0.63 -7.22 5.79
CA ILE A 40 -0.49 -6.28 5.73
C ILE A 40 -1.73 -6.99 6.26
N TYR A 41 -2.35 -6.41 7.28
CA TYR A 41 -3.58 -6.91 7.90
C TYR A 41 -4.73 -5.98 7.59
N GLU A 42 -5.85 -6.53 7.12
CA GLU A 42 -7.16 -5.87 7.19
C GLU A 42 -7.65 -5.93 8.64
N MET A 43 -7.86 -4.76 9.25
CA MET A 43 -8.19 -4.62 10.67
C MET A 43 -9.68 -4.32 10.87
N PRO A 44 -10.32 -4.90 11.91
CA PRO A 44 -11.75 -4.67 12.17
C PRO A 44 -12.00 -3.34 12.88
N ILE A 45 -10.95 -2.74 13.45
CA ILE A 45 -11.01 -1.52 14.26
C ILE A 45 -9.78 -0.66 14.01
N ARG A 46 -9.95 0.65 14.21
CA ARG A 46 -8.90 1.68 14.11
C ARG A 46 -7.70 1.41 15.04
N ALA A 47 -6.52 1.90 14.65
CA ALA A 47 -5.27 1.85 15.43
C ALA A 47 -5.39 2.28 16.89
N SER A 48 -6.12 3.37 17.16
CA SER A 48 -6.33 3.91 18.51
C SER A 48 -6.93 2.89 19.48
N HIS A 49 -7.66 1.90 18.96
CA HIS A 49 -8.32 0.87 19.76
C HIS A 49 -7.54 -0.46 19.85
N HIS A 50 -6.64 -0.77 18.92
CA HIS A 50 -5.97 -2.08 18.87
C HIS A 50 -4.49 -2.09 19.29
N ARG A 51 -3.84 -0.94 19.56
CA ARG A 51 -2.44 -0.93 20.04
C ARG A 51 -2.21 -1.76 21.32
N SER A 52 -3.26 -1.95 22.12
CA SER A 52 -3.26 -2.84 23.30
C SER A 52 -3.32 -4.34 22.97
N LEU A 53 -3.56 -4.71 21.71
CA LEU A 53 -3.78 -6.08 21.24
C LEU A 53 -2.61 -6.65 20.41
N LEU A 54 -1.46 -5.96 20.37
CA LEU A 54 -0.25 -6.50 19.76
C LEU A 54 0.44 -7.50 20.71
N PRO A 55 0.92 -8.66 20.23
CA PRO A 55 0.95 -9.10 18.84
C PRO A 55 -0.40 -9.56 18.29
N LEU A 56 -0.66 -9.27 17.02
CA LEU A 56 -1.85 -9.74 16.33
C LEU A 56 -1.84 -11.27 16.20
N ASN A 57 -2.75 -11.95 16.91
CA ASN A 57 -2.97 -13.38 16.74
C ASN A 57 -3.94 -13.67 15.59
N ARG A 58 -3.58 -13.27 14.38
CA ARG A 58 -4.36 -13.50 13.15
C ARG A 58 -3.47 -13.65 11.93
N GLU A 59 -3.99 -14.29 10.89
CA GLU A 59 -3.31 -14.36 9.61
C GLU A 59 -3.33 -12.99 8.90
N PRO A 60 -2.22 -12.61 8.23
CA PRO A 60 -2.18 -11.41 7.41
C PRO A 60 -3.07 -11.57 6.17
N SER A 61 -3.56 -10.45 5.64
CA SER A 61 -4.29 -10.43 4.37
C SER A 61 -3.32 -10.49 3.18
N VAL A 62 -2.13 -9.90 3.32
CA VAL A 62 -1.06 -9.93 2.32
C VAL A 62 0.30 -10.12 3.01
N ILE A 63 1.16 -10.93 2.38
CA ILE A 63 2.56 -11.13 2.77
C ILE A 63 3.44 -10.61 1.63
N LEU A 64 4.35 -9.70 1.95
CA LEU A 64 5.35 -9.13 1.05
C LEU A 64 6.73 -9.65 1.46
N GLU A 65 7.24 -10.63 0.72
CA GLU A 65 8.55 -11.23 0.95
C GLU A 65 9.59 -10.54 0.08
N PHE A 66 10.34 -9.61 0.67
CA PHE A 66 11.54 -9.07 0.05
C PHE A 66 12.71 -10.02 0.33
N LEU A 67 13.69 -10.05 -0.57
CA LEU A 67 14.89 -10.85 -0.39
C LEU A 67 15.81 -10.20 0.69
N PRO A 68 16.82 -10.93 1.21
CA PRO A 68 17.70 -10.39 2.26
C PRO A 68 18.47 -9.13 1.87
N ASP A 69 18.65 -8.88 0.57
CA ASP A 69 19.25 -7.68 0.00
C ASP A 69 18.23 -6.57 -0.30
N GLU A 70 17.01 -6.69 0.25
CA GLU A 70 15.85 -5.82 0.03
C GLU A 70 15.35 -5.81 -1.43
N SER A 71 15.85 -6.69 -2.29
CA SER A 71 15.32 -6.83 -3.64
C SER A 71 13.93 -7.48 -3.66
N LEU A 72 13.23 -7.33 -4.78
CA LEU A 72 11.85 -7.80 -4.94
C LEU A 72 11.79 -9.34 -4.94
N GLY A 73 11.10 -9.91 -3.95
CA GLY A 73 10.75 -11.33 -3.93
C GLY A 73 9.29 -11.55 -4.35
N ASN A 74 8.45 -12.07 -3.44
CA ASN A 74 7.08 -12.50 -3.74
C ASN A 74 6.04 -11.71 -2.97
N VAL A 75 4.88 -11.49 -3.60
CA VAL A 75 3.65 -11.07 -2.92
C VAL A 75 2.72 -12.27 -2.82
N THR A 76 2.16 -12.51 -1.64
CA THR A 76 1.14 -13.53 -1.41
C THR A 76 -0.14 -12.87 -0.91
N PHE A 77 -1.23 -13.02 -1.66
CA PHE A 77 -2.57 -12.63 -1.24
C PHE A 77 -3.25 -13.83 -0.57
N MET A 78 -3.63 -13.68 0.69
CA MET A 78 -4.33 -14.73 1.43
C MET A 78 -5.80 -14.73 1.00
N GLY A 79 -6.29 -15.85 0.47
CA GLY A 79 -7.70 -15.99 0.08
C GLY A 79 -8.62 -15.91 1.29
N LYS A 80 -9.86 -15.43 1.12
CA LYS A 80 -10.88 -15.47 2.18
C LYS A 80 -11.52 -16.87 2.22
N GLY A 81 -11.34 -17.62 3.31
CA GLY A 81 -12.00 -18.93 3.48
C GLY A 81 -11.36 -20.07 2.70
N HIS A 82 -12.13 -20.85 1.94
CA HIS A 82 -11.65 -22.04 1.20
C HIS A 82 -10.83 -21.73 -0.08
N PHE A 83 -10.65 -20.45 -0.43
CA PHE A 83 -9.84 -20.06 -1.57
C PHE A 83 -8.35 -20.15 -1.24
N THR A 84 -7.58 -20.75 -2.14
CA THR A 84 -6.13 -20.94 -2.00
C THR A 84 -5.39 -19.60 -2.08
N ALA A 85 -4.40 -19.40 -1.19
CA ALA A 85 -3.50 -18.27 -1.26
C ALA A 85 -2.82 -18.19 -2.65
N THR A 86 -2.65 -16.97 -3.17
CA THR A 86 -2.05 -16.73 -4.47
C THR A 86 -0.72 -16.02 -4.31
N THR A 87 0.37 -16.69 -4.67
CA THR A 87 1.74 -16.15 -4.63
C THR A 87 2.22 -15.76 -6.02
N ILE A 88 2.75 -14.55 -6.15
CA ILE A 88 3.21 -13.97 -7.42
C ILE A 88 4.57 -13.30 -7.19
N PRO A 89 5.58 -13.51 -8.05
CA PRO A 89 6.80 -12.71 -8.00
C PRO A 89 6.46 -11.22 -8.15
N MET A 90 6.94 -10.37 -7.25
CA MET A 90 6.61 -8.93 -7.25
C MET A 90 7.04 -8.25 -8.55
N ALA A 91 8.14 -8.70 -9.17
CA ALA A 91 8.58 -8.20 -10.47
C ALA A 91 7.60 -8.52 -11.63
N ARG A 92 6.82 -9.61 -11.49
CA ARG A 92 5.74 -9.98 -12.42
C ARG A 92 4.43 -9.28 -12.06
N TYR A 93 4.14 -9.11 -10.77
CA TYR A 93 2.96 -8.41 -10.28
C TYR A 93 3.01 -6.91 -10.63
N LEU A 94 4.12 -6.23 -10.31
CA LEU A 94 4.39 -4.83 -10.59
C LEU A 94 5.51 -4.68 -11.62
N ARG A 95 5.11 -4.61 -12.89
CA ARG A 95 6.02 -4.56 -14.04
C ARG A 95 6.47 -3.13 -14.32
N LYS A 96 7.76 -2.95 -14.61
CA LYS A 96 8.28 -1.68 -15.15
C LYS A 96 7.54 -1.35 -16.46
N THR A 97 7.15 -0.09 -16.64
CA THR A 97 6.48 0.36 -17.88
C THR A 97 7.44 0.51 -19.05
N SER A 98 8.74 0.68 -18.77
CA SER A 98 9.82 0.73 -19.76
C SER A 98 11.07 0.05 -19.19
N LEU A 99 11.85 -0.62 -20.04
CA LEU A 99 13.11 -1.27 -19.66
C LEU A 99 14.22 -0.25 -19.33
N PHE A 100 14.16 0.94 -19.92
CA PHE A 100 15.14 2.02 -19.72
C PHE A 100 14.52 3.24 -19.00
N GLY A 101 13.29 3.12 -18.52
CA GLY A 101 12.59 4.19 -17.80
C GLY A 101 12.87 4.17 -16.31
N THR A 102 12.38 5.20 -15.62
CA THR A 102 12.36 5.24 -14.16
C THR A 102 11.66 4.01 -13.59
N SER A 103 12.24 3.42 -12.55
CA SER A 103 11.64 2.27 -11.87
C SER A 103 10.48 2.64 -10.95
N LEU A 104 10.28 3.94 -10.73
CA LEU A 104 9.19 4.53 -9.94
C LEU A 104 7.88 4.66 -10.73
N THR A 105 7.83 4.07 -11.92
CA THR A 105 6.61 3.90 -12.70
C THR A 105 6.42 2.42 -13.02
N ARG A 106 5.41 1.80 -12.39
CA ARG A 106 5.11 0.38 -12.57
C ARG A 106 3.62 0.14 -12.69
N LYS A 107 3.27 -0.93 -13.40
CA LYS A 107 1.88 -1.32 -13.66
C LYS A 107 1.58 -2.72 -13.15
N PHE A 108 0.35 -2.93 -12.73
CA PHE A 108 -0.18 -4.22 -12.28
C PHE A 108 -1.57 -4.44 -12.89
N VAL A 109 -2.03 -5.68 -12.83
CA VAL A 109 -3.41 -6.05 -13.20
C VAL A 109 -4.15 -6.38 -11.92
N GLY A 110 -5.26 -5.67 -11.68
CA GLY A 110 -6.10 -5.92 -10.51
C GLY A 110 -6.94 -7.19 -10.66
N SER A 111 -7.56 -7.63 -9.58
CA SER A 111 -8.49 -8.77 -9.58
C SER A 111 -9.72 -8.57 -10.47
N ASP A 112 -10.05 -7.33 -10.82
CA ASP A 112 -11.10 -6.98 -11.79
C ASP A 112 -10.65 -7.16 -13.26
N GLY A 113 -9.41 -7.59 -13.48
CA GLY A 113 -8.83 -7.84 -14.80
C GLY A 113 -8.33 -6.59 -15.51
N ARG A 114 -8.35 -5.41 -14.87
CA ARG A 114 -7.91 -4.14 -15.48
C ARG A 114 -6.49 -3.78 -15.09
N GLU A 115 -5.83 -3.02 -15.95
CA GLU A 115 -4.48 -2.53 -15.71
C GLU A 115 -4.49 -1.21 -14.92
N TYR A 116 -3.55 -1.08 -14.00
CA TYR A 116 -3.35 0.09 -13.15
C TYR A 116 -1.88 0.46 -13.11
N LYS A 117 -1.57 1.75 -13.02
CA LYS A 117 -0.20 2.25 -13.07
C LYS A 117 0.06 3.21 -11.92
N TRP A 118 1.04 2.86 -11.08
CA TRP A 118 1.63 3.77 -10.11
C TRP A 118 2.74 4.61 -10.76
N SER A 119 2.77 5.90 -10.44
CA SER A 119 3.83 6.84 -10.82
C SER A 119 4.22 7.69 -9.60
N HIS A 120 5.52 7.80 -9.32
CA HIS A 120 6.06 8.74 -8.34
C HIS A 120 6.20 10.15 -8.91
N GLN A 121 5.90 11.17 -8.11
CA GLN A 121 6.13 12.56 -8.43
C GLN A 121 7.08 13.17 -7.38
N SER A 122 8.15 13.82 -7.84
CA SER A 122 9.18 14.40 -6.96
C SER A 122 8.89 15.85 -6.53
N GLY A 123 7.64 16.34 -6.69
CA GLY A 123 7.23 17.73 -6.41
C GLY A 123 6.30 17.88 -5.20
N GLU A 124 5.82 19.10 -4.95
CA GLU A 124 4.79 19.36 -3.92
C GLU A 124 3.43 18.78 -4.35
N GLY A 125 2.75 18.08 -3.43
CA GLY A 125 1.42 17.50 -3.63
C GLY A 125 1.41 15.95 -3.56
N GLN A 126 0.83 15.32 -4.59
CA GLN A 126 0.64 13.88 -4.69
C GLN A 126 1.96 13.16 -5.00
N GLN A 127 2.66 12.69 -3.96
CA GLN A 127 3.90 11.93 -4.12
C GLN A 127 3.70 10.66 -4.94
N TRP A 128 2.56 9.98 -4.78
CA TRP A 128 2.21 8.82 -5.60
C TRP A 128 0.84 9.00 -6.23
N THR A 129 0.72 8.56 -7.48
CA THR A 129 -0.56 8.51 -8.20
C THR A 129 -0.73 7.15 -8.85
N CYS A 130 -1.91 6.57 -8.69
CA CYS A 130 -2.34 5.37 -9.38
C CYS A 130 -3.44 5.74 -10.37
N ALA A 131 -3.30 5.35 -11.63
CA ALA A 131 -4.28 5.64 -12.66
C ALA A 131 -4.51 4.45 -13.60
N THR A 132 -5.67 4.47 -14.25
CA THR A 132 -6.00 3.59 -15.38
C THR A 132 -5.18 3.95 -16.63
N PRO A 133 -5.17 3.11 -17.69
CA PRO A 133 -4.52 3.45 -18.96
C PRO A 133 -5.08 4.71 -19.60
N GLU A 134 -6.37 4.99 -19.39
CA GLU A 134 -7.07 6.20 -19.84
C GLU A 134 -6.76 7.43 -18.96
N ASN A 135 -5.88 7.30 -17.97
CA ASN A 135 -5.48 8.33 -16.99
C ASN A 135 -6.59 8.78 -16.03
N TYR A 136 -7.64 7.97 -15.84
CA TYR A 136 -8.54 8.17 -14.69
C TYR A 136 -7.81 7.86 -13.39
N LEU A 137 -7.87 8.78 -12.43
CA LEU A 137 -7.23 8.65 -11.14
C LEU A 137 -7.96 7.60 -10.28
N VAL A 138 -7.20 6.65 -9.77
CA VAL A 138 -7.66 5.47 -9.01
C VAL A 138 -7.34 5.63 -7.54
N ALA A 139 -6.11 6.06 -7.26
CA ALA A 139 -5.64 6.37 -5.92
C ALA A 139 -4.52 7.41 -5.99
N HIS A 140 -4.26 8.10 -4.88
CA HIS A 140 -3.07 8.92 -4.72
C HIS A 140 -2.62 8.95 -3.26
N TYR A 141 -1.34 9.24 -3.04
CA TYR A 141 -0.78 9.45 -1.73
C TYR A 141 -0.19 10.86 -1.64
N ASP A 142 -0.69 11.64 -0.69
CA ASP A 142 -0.24 12.99 -0.40
C ASP A 142 0.70 12.99 0.79
N LEU A 143 1.82 13.70 0.64
CA LEU A 143 2.62 14.09 1.78
C LEU A 143 1.99 15.28 2.47
N LYS A 144 2.09 15.31 3.79
CA LYS A 144 1.71 16.47 4.57
C LYS A 144 2.48 17.71 4.09
N PRO A 145 1.79 18.85 3.89
CA PRO A 145 2.47 20.11 3.63
C PRO A 145 3.37 20.53 4.81
N PRO A 146 4.58 21.02 4.57
CA PRO A 146 5.57 21.31 5.62
C PRO A 146 5.11 22.29 6.70
N ASN A 147 4.05 23.07 6.44
CA ASN A 147 3.57 24.16 7.31
C ASN A 147 2.35 23.82 8.17
N VAL A 148 1.84 22.59 8.15
CA VAL A 148 0.70 22.18 8.98
C VAL A 148 1.21 21.56 10.28
N LYS A 149 0.63 21.88 11.44
CA LYS A 149 0.91 21.14 12.67
C LYS A 149 0.02 19.89 12.70
N THR A 150 0.60 18.73 13.01
CA THR A 150 -0.20 17.54 13.29
C THR A 150 -0.11 17.22 14.77
N LEU A 151 -1.24 16.80 15.32
CA LEU A 151 -1.36 16.23 16.65
C LEU A 151 -1.62 14.74 16.43
N ASP A 152 -0.69 13.89 16.87
CA ASP A 152 -0.77 12.41 16.95
C ASP A 152 -0.68 11.55 15.66
N VAL A 153 -0.54 12.16 14.48
CA VAL A 153 -0.49 11.48 13.15
C VAL A 153 0.42 12.23 12.16
N THR A 154 0.87 11.59 11.08
CA THR A 154 1.76 12.28 10.12
C THR A 154 1.06 13.29 9.23
N GLY A 155 -0.26 13.18 9.04
CA GLY A 155 -1.03 13.97 8.08
C GLY A 155 -0.81 13.54 6.61
N ASN A 156 -0.01 12.49 6.37
CA ASN A 156 0.06 11.87 5.06
C ASN A 156 -1.20 11.02 4.84
N THR A 157 -1.72 11.01 3.61
CA THR A 157 -2.99 10.34 3.31
C THR A 157 -2.88 9.55 2.03
N LEU A 158 -3.30 8.28 2.06
CA LEU A 158 -3.60 7.47 0.88
C LEU A 158 -5.09 7.59 0.58
N THR A 159 -5.46 8.19 -0.55
CA THR A 159 -6.84 8.29 -1.01
C THR A 159 -7.10 7.27 -2.11
N ILE A 160 -8.15 6.47 -1.98
CA ILE A 160 -8.67 5.53 -2.99
C ILE A 160 -10.05 6.00 -3.43
N TYR A 161 -10.22 6.25 -4.72
CA TYR A 161 -11.50 6.72 -5.26
C TYR A 161 -12.55 5.61 -5.23
N GLU A 162 -13.78 5.98 -4.89
CA GLU A 162 -14.87 5.07 -4.58
C GLU A 162 -15.13 3.97 -5.63
N PRO A 163 -15.09 4.24 -6.96
CA PRO A 163 -15.25 3.17 -7.96
C PRO A 163 -14.24 2.02 -7.85
N PHE A 164 -13.10 2.28 -7.19
CA PHE A 164 -11.99 1.34 -7.03
C PHE A 164 -11.83 0.83 -5.60
N ALA A 165 -12.78 1.12 -4.70
CA ALA A 165 -12.74 0.68 -3.30
C ALA A 165 -12.66 -0.84 -3.15
N HIS A 166 -13.23 -1.59 -4.11
CA HIS A 166 -13.15 -3.05 -4.16
C HIS A 166 -11.71 -3.59 -4.34
N LEU A 167 -10.77 -2.74 -4.79
CA LEU A 167 -9.35 -3.05 -4.95
C LEU A 167 -8.49 -2.53 -3.78
N ALA A 168 -9.09 -2.06 -2.67
CA ALA A 168 -8.35 -1.37 -1.62
C ALA A 168 -7.14 -2.15 -1.08
N LEU A 169 -7.28 -3.46 -0.88
CA LEU A 169 -6.18 -4.30 -0.40
C LEU A 169 -5.05 -4.44 -1.44
N GLU A 170 -5.39 -4.58 -2.73
CA GLU A 170 -4.42 -4.68 -3.83
C GLU A 170 -3.71 -3.34 -4.08
N LEU A 171 -4.45 -2.24 -3.96
CA LEU A 171 -3.92 -0.88 -4.02
C LEU A 171 -2.99 -0.60 -2.83
N MET A 172 -3.34 -1.03 -1.62
CA MET A 172 -2.46 -0.95 -0.45
C MET A 172 -1.18 -1.78 -0.65
N ALA A 173 -1.31 -3.05 -1.05
CA ALA A 173 -0.16 -3.92 -1.27
C ALA A 173 0.78 -3.38 -2.37
N SER A 174 0.22 -2.99 -3.51
CA SER A 174 1.01 -2.42 -4.61
C SER A 174 1.67 -1.09 -4.23
N PHE A 175 0.97 -0.25 -3.46
CA PHE A 175 1.52 1.00 -2.94
C PHE A 175 2.71 0.76 -2.00
N ILE A 176 2.61 -0.16 -1.04
CA ILE A 176 3.71 -0.48 -0.13
C ILE A 176 4.92 -1.05 -0.90
N ILE A 177 4.70 -1.89 -1.93
CA ILE A 177 5.78 -2.34 -2.81
C ILE A 177 6.43 -1.17 -3.55
N MET A 178 5.65 -0.21 -4.07
CA MET A 178 6.18 0.96 -4.77
C MET A 178 7.00 1.88 -3.85
N ARG A 179 6.57 2.07 -2.60
CA ARG A 179 7.35 2.80 -1.59
C ARG A 179 8.67 2.10 -1.30
N HIS A 180 8.65 0.78 -1.14
CA HIS A 180 9.86 -0.04 -0.96
C HIS A 180 10.82 0.10 -2.15
N VAL A 181 10.30 0.03 -3.37
CA VAL A 181 11.09 0.25 -4.60
C VAL A 181 11.77 1.61 -4.61
N ALA A 182 11.09 2.66 -4.15
CA ALA A 182 11.66 4.00 -4.06
C ALA A 182 12.74 4.11 -2.97
N GLU A 183 12.49 3.55 -1.79
CA GLU A 183 13.41 3.56 -0.65
C GLU A 183 14.73 2.83 -0.95
N HIS A 184 14.66 1.72 -1.71
CA HIS A 184 15.80 0.86 -2.03
C HIS A 184 16.34 1.00 -3.47
N HIS A 185 15.85 1.96 -4.25
CA HIS A 185 16.34 2.28 -5.60
C HIS A 185 16.32 1.09 -6.61
N LEU A 186 15.22 0.32 -6.65
CA LEU A 186 15.07 -0.93 -7.43
C LEU A 186 14.41 -0.77 -8.82
#